data_AF-A0A7S3E1M2-F1
#
_entry.id   AF-A0A7S3E1M2-F1
#
_cell.length_a   1.000
_cell.length_b   1.000
_cell.length_c   1.000
_cell.angle_alpha   90.00
_cell.angle_beta   90.00
_cell.angle_gamma   90.00
#
_symmetry.space_group_name_H-M   'P 1'
#
loop_
_entity.id
_entity.type
_entity.pdbx_description
1 polymer ?
#
loop_
_entity_poly.entity_id
_entity_poly.type
_entity_poly.pdbx_seq_one_letter_code
_entity_poly.pdbx_strand_id
1 'polypeptide(L)'
;GSFQGPEAFMDASGGAHRSRLHVLAAHLNPSSASITPTSIHSTPTSSSFQGRMKGFQVAVLGAAGGIGQPLSLLLKLNARVSKLHLYDVAPITPGVGVDLSH
;
A
#
# COMPACT_ATOMS: atom_id res chain seq x y z
N GLY A 1 2.16 46.81 -36.45
CA GLY A 1 1.80 45.46 -35.99
C GLY A 1 2.01 45.40 -34.49
N SER A 2 1.12 44.82 -33.69
CA SER A 2 0.95 43.35 -33.54
C SER A 2 2.26 42.72 -33.03
N PHE A 3 2.31 42.06 -31.87
CA PHE A 3 1.31 41.09 -31.41
C PHE A 3 1.03 41.15 -29.89
N GLN A 4 -0.01 40.45 -29.44
CA GLN A 4 -0.58 40.48 -28.09
C GLN A 4 -0.81 39.04 -27.61
N GLY A 5 -0.63 38.77 -26.31
CA GLY A 5 -1.12 37.53 -25.68
C GLY A 5 -0.04 36.64 -25.00
N PRO A 6 -0.30 36.15 -23.77
CA PRO A 6 0.46 35.09 -23.13
C PRO A 6 -0.26 33.74 -23.27
N GLU A 7 0.36 32.76 -23.93
CA GLU A 7 -0.24 31.43 -24.10
C GLU A 7 0.32 30.43 -23.08
N ALA A 8 -0.58 29.92 -22.23
CA ALA A 8 -0.30 28.77 -21.37
C ALA A 8 -0.13 27.51 -22.23
N PHE A 9 0.83 26.65 -21.89
CA PHE A 9 0.82 25.26 -22.38
C PHE A 9 0.51 24.31 -21.23
N MET A 10 -0.50 23.47 -21.44
CA MET A 10 -1.17 22.74 -20.38
C MET A 10 -0.44 21.50 -19.87
N ASP A 11 -0.76 21.20 -18.61
CA ASP A 11 -0.51 19.96 -17.88
C ASP A 11 -0.91 18.70 -18.66
N ALA A 12 -0.01 17.69 -18.70
CA ALA A 12 -0.33 16.35 -19.16
C ALA A 12 0.58 15.26 -18.55
N SER A 13 -0.06 14.30 -17.86
CA SER A 13 0.44 12.93 -17.65
C SER A 13 1.65 12.69 -16.71
N GLY A 14 1.52 13.05 -15.43
CA GLY A 14 2.38 12.54 -14.34
C GLY A 14 1.71 11.56 -13.35
N GLY A 15 0.42 11.24 -13.52
CA GLY A 15 -0.44 10.68 -12.46
C GLY A 15 -0.15 9.24 -12.02
N ALA A 16 0.29 8.36 -12.92
CA ALA A 16 0.34 6.91 -12.65
C ALA A 16 1.47 6.46 -11.72
N HIS A 17 2.61 7.17 -11.70
CA HIS A 17 3.79 6.78 -10.92
C HIS A 17 3.71 7.27 -9.46
N ARG A 18 3.13 8.45 -9.23
CA ARG A 18 3.00 9.04 -7.88
C ARG A 18 2.09 8.20 -6.99
N SER A 19 1.00 7.65 -7.52
CA SER A 19 0.10 6.77 -6.77
C SER A 19 0.79 5.49 -6.29
N ARG A 20 1.64 4.85 -7.11
CA ARG A 20 2.36 3.64 -6.67
C ARG A 20 3.37 3.91 -5.56
N LEU A 21 4.10 5.03 -5.63
CA LEU A 21 5.02 5.44 -4.55
C LEU A 21 4.26 5.79 -3.26
N HIS A 22 3.12 6.48 -3.37
CA HIS A 22 2.29 6.81 -2.20
C HIS A 22 1.68 5.56 -1.54
N VAL A 23 1.24 4.57 -2.34
CA VAL A 23 0.71 3.29 -1.82
C VAL A 23 1.80 2.46 -1.14
N LEU A 24 3.02 2.38 -1.70
CA LEU A 24 4.14 1.74 -1.00
C LEU A 24 4.50 2.48 0.30
N ALA A 25 4.59 3.81 0.26
CA ALA A 25 4.94 4.62 1.43
C ALA A 25 3.90 4.49 2.56
N ALA A 26 2.60 4.49 2.24
CA ALA A 26 1.53 4.26 3.21
C ALA A 26 1.52 2.84 3.78
N HIS A 27 2.05 1.86 3.04
CA HIS A 27 2.22 0.49 3.51
C HIS A 27 3.44 0.34 4.44
N LEU A 28 4.54 1.06 4.14
CA LEU A 28 5.78 1.08 4.92
C LEU A 28 5.69 1.96 6.17
N ASN A 29 4.90 3.03 6.14
CA ASN A 29 4.61 3.91 7.28
C ASN A 29 3.14 4.37 7.25
N PRO A 30 2.23 3.69 7.97
CA PRO A 30 0.80 4.06 8.01
C PRO A 30 0.52 5.36 8.78
N SER A 31 1.54 6.00 9.37
CA SER A 31 1.39 7.14 10.29
C SER A 31 1.39 8.52 9.61
N SER A 32 1.70 8.60 8.31
CA SER A 32 1.95 9.87 7.60
C SER A 32 0.81 10.32 6.67
N ALA A 33 -0.32 9.61 6.63
CA ALA A 33 -1.45 9.92 5.74
C ALA A 33 -2.34 11.07 6.26
N SER A 34 -1.78 12.28 6.37
CA SER A 34 -2.44 13.50 6.86
C SER A 34 -1.54 14.73 6.59
N ILE A 35 -1.95 15.93 6.14
CA ILE A 35 -3.22 16.53 5.65
C ILE A 35 -2.84 17.56 4.56
N THR A 36 -3.70 17.84 3.56
CA THR A 36 -3.79 19.20 2.96
C THR A 36 -5.26 19.64 2.84
N PRO A 37 -5.59 20.95 2.98
CA PRO A 37 -6.97 21.39 3.25
C PRO A 37 -7.58 22.25 2.14
N THR A 38 -8.80 21.93 1.69
CA THR A 38 -9.74 22.91 1.10
C THR A 38 -11.19 22.43 1.15
N SER A 39 -12.10 23.36 1.47
CA SER A 39 -13.56 23.30 1.31
C SER A 39 -14.39 22.34 2.18
N ILE A 40 -14.86 22.91 3.29
CA ILE A 40 -16.14 22.68 4.00
C ILE A 40 -17.13 21.68 3.36
N HIS A 41 -17.12 20.43 3.81
CA HIS A 41 -18.31 19.57 3.78
C HIS A 41 -18.30 18.60 4.97
N SER A 42 -19.41 18.53 5.70
CA SER A 42 -19.52 17.82 6.97
C SER A 42 -19.61 16.31 6.79
N THR A 43 -18.47 15.63 6.59
CA THR A 43 -18.38 14.18 6.75
C THR A 43 -17.83 13.84 8.12
N PRO A 44 -18.46 12.93 8.91
CA PRO A 44 -17.95 12.56 10.22
C PRO A 44 -16.76 11.60 10.05
N THR A 45 -15.58 12.15 9.75
CA THR A 45 -14.33 11.40 9.87
C THR A 45 -13.99 11.28 11.35
N SER A 46 -14.72 10.40 12.05
CA SER A 46 -14.25 9.83 13.29
C SER A 46 -12.99 9.01 12.95
N SER A 47 -11.83 9.69 12.95
CA SER A 47 -10.53 9.07 13.08
C SER A 47 -10.39 8.53 14.51
N SER A 48 -11.31 7.64 14.87
CA SER A 48 -11.15 6.74 15.99
C SER A 48 -9.88 5.96 15.71
N PHE A 49 -8.78 6.42 16.33
CA PHE A 49 -7.65 5.58 16.67
C PHE A 49 -8.21 4.47 17.55
N GLN A 50 -8.78 3.46 16.89
CA GLN A 50 -9.36 2.30 17.54
C GLN A 50 -8.18 1.47 18.05
N GLY A 51 -7.71 1.86 19.24
CA GLY A 51 -6.76 1.13 20.07
C GLY A 51 -7.37 -0.20 20.53
N ARG A 52 -7.66 -1.08 19.58
CA ARG A 52 -7.95 -2.48 19.79
C ARG A 52 -6.90 -3.22 18.97
N MET A 53 -6.15 -4.09 19.65
CA MET A 53 -4.93 -4.74 19.16
C MET A 53 -5.18 -5.58 17.90
N LYS A 54 -5.20 -4.95 16.72
CA LYS A 54 -5.12 -5.64 15.44
C LYS A 54 -3.71 -6.24 15.37
N GLY A 55 -3.63 -7.56 15.14
CA GLY A 55 -2.36 -8.27 15.09
C GLY A 55 -1.35 -7.68 14.11
N PHE A 56 -0.09 -8.09 14.23
CA PHE A 56 1.01 -7.61 13.40
C PHE A 56 0.70 -7.79 11.90
N GLN A 57 1.01 -6.77 11.11
CA GLN A 57 1.07 -6.88 9.65
C GLN A 57 2.51 -7.27 9.32
N VAL A 58 2.69 -8.36 8.57
CA VAL A 58 4.01 -8.95 8.29
C VAL A 58 4.20 -9.05 6.78
N ALA A 59 5.42 -8.82 6.31
CA ALA A 59 5.82 -9.02 4.92
C ALA A 59 6.98 -10.02 4.84
N VAL A 60 6.93 -10.93 3.87
CA VAL A 60 8.00 -11.89 3.56
C VAL A 60 8.57 -11.55 2.19
N LEU A 61 9.87 -11.29 2.14
CA LEU A 61 10.64 -11.14 0.90
C LEU A 61 11.35 -12.47 0.62
N GLY A 62 11.20 -13.01 -0.60
CA GLY A 62 11.66 -14.36 -0.94
C GLY A 62 10.63 -15.46 -0.65
N ALA A 63 9.33 -15.13 -0.69
CA ALA A 63 8.23 -16.01 -0.27
C ALA A 63 8.07 -17.28 -1.13
N ALA A 64 8.59 -17.32 -2.36
CA ALA A 64 8.57 -18.49 -3.23
C ALA A 64 9.83 -19.37 -3.10
N GLY A 65 10.85 -18.93 -2.36
CA GLY A 65 12.03 -19.74 -2.05
C GLY A 65 11.72 -20.90 -1.08
N GLY A 66 12.58 -21.92 -1.07
CA GLY A 66 12.40 -23.14 -0.26
C GLY A 66 12.34 -22.93 1.27
N ILE A 67 12.79 -21.77 1.77
CA ILE A 67 12.57 -21.34 3.16
C ILE A 67 11.35 -20.41 3.27
N GLY A 68 11.12 -19.55 2.28
CA GLY A 68 10.02 -18.58 2.27
C GLY A 68 8.64 -19.23 2.29
N GLN A 69 8.47 -20.35 1.58
CA GLN A 69 7.21 -21.10 1.56
C GLN A 69 6.83 -21.66 2.96
N PRO A 70 7.66 -22.49 3.65
CA PRO A 70 7.33 -22.98 4.98
C PRO A 70 7.27 -21.86 6.03
N LEU A 71 8.10 -20.81 5.92
CA LEU A 71 8.04 -19.63 6.78
C LEU A 71 6.66 -18.94 6.65
N SER A 72 6.20 -18.72 5.42
CA SER A 72 4.92 -18.06 5.15
C SER A 72 3.72 -18.88 5.67
N LEU A 73 3.78 -20.21 5.59
CA LEU A 73 2.79 -21.10 6.21
C LEU A 73 2.77 -20.95 7.74
N LEU A 74 3.93 -20.96 8.40
CA LEU A 74 4.02 -20.78 9.85
C LEU A 74 3.52 -19.39 10.31
N LEU A 75 3.73 -18.34 9.50
CA LEU A 75 3.17 -17.02 9.76
C LEU A 75 1.65 -16.95 9.56
N LYS A 76 1.10 -17.62 8.54
CA LYS A 76 -0.36 -17.69 8.30
C LYS A 76 -1.10 -18.37 9.46
N LEU A 77 -0.48 -19.33 10.14
CA LEU A 77 -1.02 -20.02 11.32
C LEU A 77 -0.87 -19.22 12.63
N ASN A 78 -0.09 -18.13 12.65
CA ASN A 78 0.18 -17.38 13.86
C ASN A 78 -0.94 -16.40 14.19
N ALA A 79 -1.70 -16.66 15.27
CA ALA A 79 -2.81 -15.81 15.72
C ALA A 79 -2.43 -14.34 16.05
N ARG A 80 -1.14 -14.02 16.17
CA ARG A 80 -0.66 -12.64 16.32
C ARG A 80 -0.51 -11.90 14.99
N VAL A 81 -0.58 -12.57 13.83
CA VAL A 81 -0.47 -11.98 12.49
C VAL A 81 -1.88 -11.68 11.97
N SER A 82 -2.17 -10.41 11.65
CA SER A 82 -3.46 -10.00 11.07
C SER A 82 -3.45 -9.93 9.55
N LYS A 83 -2.28 -9.70 8.96
CA LYS A 83 -2.07 -9.70 7.50
C LYS A 83 -0.67 -10.21 7.18
N LEU A 84 -0.59 -11.01 6.13
CA LEU A 84 0.66 -11.52 5.58
C LEU A 84 0.78 -11.07 4.13
N HIS A 85 1.85 -10.34 3.82
CA HIS A 85 2.19 -9.88 2.47
C HIS A 85 3.35 -10.70 1.93
N LEU A 86 3.23 -11.22 0.71
CA LEU A 86 4.20 -12.12 0.10
C LEU A 86 4.81 -11.46 -1.14
N TYR A 87 6.14 -11.42 -1.19
CA TYR A 87 6.89 -10.86 -2.30
C TYR A 87 8.04 -11.79 -2.68
N ASP A 88 8.29 -11.93 -3.98
CA ASP A 88 9.47 -12.58 -4.54
C ASP A 88 9.79 -11.93 -5.89
N VAL A 89 10.98 -12.19 -6.42
CA VAL A 89 11.31 -11.92 -7.83
C VAL A 89 10.79 -13.05 -8.74
N ALA A 90 10.58 -14.24 -8.19
CA ALA A 90 10.05 -15.38 -8.93
C ALA A 90 8.57 -15.17 -9.31
N PRO A 91 8.16 -15.37 -10.58
CA PRO A 91 6.79 -15.12 -11.04
C PRO A 91 5.74 -16.08 -10.43
N ILE A 92 6.17 -17.13 -9.72
CA ILE A 92 5.30 -18.12 -9.06
C ILE A 92 4.77 -17.67 -7.68
N THR A 93 5.23 -16.55 -7.11
CA THR A 93 4.73 -16.00 -5.83
C THR A 93 3.19 -15.98 -5.69
N PRO A 94 2.40 -15.63 -6.72
CA PRO A 94 0.94 -15.65 -6.63
C PRO A 94 0.37 -17.03 -6.29
N GLY A 95 0.99 -18.12 -6.75
CA GLY A 95 0.58 -19.49 -6.40
C GLY A 95 0.71 -19.76 -4.90
N VAL A 96 1.85 -19.39 -4.30
CA VAL A 96 2.07 -19.48 -2.84
C VAL A 96 1.04 -18.65 -2.07
N GLY A 97 0.63 -17.50 -2.62
CA GLY A 97 -0.44 -16.68 -2.05
C GLY A 97 -1.82 -17.34 -2.12
N VAL A 98 -2.13 -18.09 -3.18
CA VAL A 98 -3.37 -18.86 -3.30
C VAL A 98 -3.38 -20.03 -2.33
N ASP A 99 -2.31 -20.83 -2.28
CA ASP A 99 -2.17 -21.98 -1.36
C ASP A 99 -2.35 -21.56 0.10
N LEU A 100 -1.82 -20.38 0.48
CA LEU A 100 -1.94 -19.79 1.81
C LEU A 100 -3.22 -18.97 2.02
N SER A 101 -4.11 -18.84 1.03
CA SER A 101 -5.38 -18.11 1.16
C SER A 101 -6.54 -19.01 1.60
N HIS A 102 -6.41 -20.32 1.39
CA HIS A 102 -7.32 -21.34 1.87
C HIS A 102 -7.12 -21.59 3.39
#